data_AF-A0ABD0BVX1-F1
#
_entry.id   AF-A0ABD0BVX1-F1
#
_cell.length_a   1.000
_cell.length_b   1.000
_cell.length_c   1.000
_cell.angle_alpha   90.00
_cell.angle_beta   90.00
_cell.angle_gamma   90.00
#
_symmetry.space_group_name_H-M   'P 1'
#
loop_
_entity.id
_entity.type
_entity.pdbx_description
1 polymer ?
#
loop_
_entity_poly.entity_id
_entity_poly.type
_entity_poly.pdbx_seq_one_letter_code
_entity_poly.pdbx_strand_id
1 'polypeptide(L)'
;MVACESTTALIKDNHVCVLSPLEPQERITAIQIKSDNSDSLHKIFDDKPVYVPKGECLPVFGFKFTSGERYNFAYDVQSDKSESHLVTAELSYPKE
;
A
#
# COMPACT_ATOMS: atom_id res chain seq x y z
N MET A 1 2.05 -17.66 11.31
CA MET A 1 1.80 -16.22 11.50
C MET A 1 2.21 -15.55 10.21
N VAL A 2 1.33 -14.76 9.60
CA VAL A 2 1.71 -13.90 8.47
C VAL A 2 2.55 -12.77 9.05
N ALA A 3 3.76 -12.56 8.53
CA ALA A 3 4.60 -11.45 8.96
C ALA A 3 3.93 -10.13 8.54
N CYS A 4 3.93 -9.13 9.40
CA CYS A 4 3.41 -7.80 9.11
C CYS A 4 4.55 -6.80 9.28
N GLU A 5 4.83 -6.04 8.23
CA GLU A 5 5.79 -4.95 8.23
C GLU A 5 5.04 -3.62 8.11
N SER A 6 5.40 -2.65 8.95
CA SER A 6 4.87 -1.30 8.86
C SER A 6 5.77 -0.43 8.00
N THR A 7 5.19 0.32 7.08
CA THR A 7 5.89 1.33 6.29
C THR A 7 5.28 2.72 6.47
N THR A 8 5.95 3.73 5.94
CA THR A 8 5.53 5.13 6.03
C THR A 8 4.69 5.49 4.82
N ALA A 9 3.54 6.13 5.06
CA ALA A 9 2.78 6.83 4.04
C ALA A 9 2.93 8.34 4.22
N LEU A 10 3.09 9.05 3.11
CA LEU A 10 3.24 10.51 3.08
C LEU A 10 2.47 11.10 1.91
N ILE A 11 2.20 12.40 1.99
CA ILE A 11 1.54 13.15 0.92
C ILE A 11 2.60 14.00 0.25
N LYS A 12 2.79 13.77 -1.05
CA LYS A 12 3.75 14.49 -1.88
C LYS A 12 3.01 15.05 -3.08
N ASP A 13 3.07 16.37 -3.27
CA ASP A 13 2.40 17.06 -4.38
C ASP A 13 0.91 16.71 -4.52
N ASN A 14 0.19 16.67 -3.38
CA ASN A 14 -1.23 16.28 -3.28
C ASN A 14 -1.54 14.83 -3.73
N HIS A 15 -0.52 13.97 -3.79
CA HIS A 15 -0.65 12.55 -4.05
C HIS A 15 -0.17 11.75 -2.84
N VAL A 16 -0.88 10.67 -2.53
CA VAL A 16 -0.45 9.73 -1.50
C VAL A 16 0.67 8.85 -2.04
N CYS A 17 1.79 8.83 -1.34
CA CYS A 17 2.93 7.97 -1.57
C CYS A 17 3.14 7.08 -0.36
N VAL A 18 2.88 5.78 -0.51
CA VAL A 18 3.28 4.79 0.50
C VAL A 18 4.67 4.30 0.14
N LEU A 19 5.66 4.51 1.00
CA LEU A 19 7.03 4.09 0.71
C LEU A 19 7.11 2.58 0.66
N SER A 20 7.72 2.06 -0.40
CA SER A 20 7.98 0.64 -0.58
C SER A 20 9.10 0.19 0.38
N PRO A 21 8.84 -0.72 1.33
CA PRO A 21 9.91 -1.39 2.07
C PRO A 21 10.48 -2.59 1.29
N LEU A 22 9.90 -2.91 0.14
CA LEU A 22 10.09 -4.17 -0.59
C LEU A 22 11.54 -4.42 -0.98
N GLU A 23 11.99 -5.65 -0.76
CA GLU A 23 13.26 -6.13 -1.27
C GLU A 23 13.18 -6.42 -2.78
N PRO A 24 14.31 -6.43 -3.52
CA PRO A 24 14.31 -6.53 -4.99
C PRO A 24 13.65 -7.79 -5.58
N GLN A 25 13.47 -8.84 -4.78
CA GLN A 25 12.86 -10.12 -5.16
C GLN A 25 11.40 -10.23 -4.73
N GLU A 26 10.85 -9.15 -4.20
CA GLU A 26 9.49 -9.10 -3.67
C GLU A 26 8.57 -8.39 -4.63
N ARG A 27 7.33 -8.87 -4.65
CA ARG A 27 6.31 -8.35 -5.54
C ARG A 27 5.00 -8.23 -4.82
N ILE A 28 4.25 -7.22 -5.19
CA ILE A 28 2.92 -6.98 -4.66
C ILE A 28 1.95 -7.82 -5.48
N THR A 29 1.03 -8.49 -4.80
CA THR A 29 -0.02 -9.30 -5.44
C THR A 29 -1.43 -8.81 -5.11
N ALA A 30 -1.60 -8.07 -4.01
CA ALA A 30 -2.86 -7.38 -3.73
C ALA A 30 -2.65 -6.08 -2.95
N ILE A 31 -3.68 -5.24 -2.97
CA ILE A 31 -3.80 -4.03 -2.15
C ILE A 31 -5.19 -3.95 -1.53
N GLN A 32 -5.23 -3.48 -0.30
CA GLN A 32 -6.42 -3.04 0.39
C GLN A 32 -6.19 -1.62 0.89
N ILE A 33 -7.10 -0.72 0.57
CA ILE A 33 -7.17 0.63 1.11
C ILE A 33 -8.50 0.72 1.84
N LYS A 34 -8.49 1.20 3.08
CA LYS A 34 -9.70 1.44 3.87
C LYS A 34 -9.69 2.86 4.39
N SER A 35 -10.79 3.58 4.19
CA SER A 35 -11.05 4.86 4.84
C SER A 35 -11.97 4.69 6.05
N ASP A 36 -11.91 5.65 6.98
CA ASP A 36 -12.84 5.72 8.13
C ASP A 36 -14.31 5.87 7.71
N ASN A 37 -14.57 6.40 6.51
CA ASN A 37 -15.91 6.79 6.05
C ASN A 37 -16.56 5.75 5.12
N SER A 38 -16.03 4.52 5.10
CA SER A 38 -16.53 3.35 4.37
C SER A 38 -16.08 3.20 2.92
N ASP A 39 -15.28 4.12 2.37
CA ASP A 39 -14.63 3.90 1.08
C ASP A 39 -13.51 2.89 1.24
N SER A 40 -13.55 1.82 0.45
CA SER A 40 -12.50 0.83 0.43
C SER A 40 -12.16 0.40 -0.99
N LEU A 41 -10.87 0.26 -1.24
CA LEU A 41 -10.36 -0.41 -2.42
C LEU A 41 -9.86 -1.77 -2.00
N HIS A 42 -10.28 -2.81 -2.69
CA HIS A 42 -9.63 -4.11 -2.62
C HIS A 42 -9.32 -4.53 -4.04
N LYS A 43 -8.06 -4.75 -4.36
CA LYS A 43 -7.64 -5.16 -5.70
C LYS A 43 -6.57 -6.23 -5.61
N ILE A 44 -6.85 -7.35 -6.27
CA ILE A 44 -5.94 -8.49 -6.40
C ILE A 44 -5.41 -8.50 -7.84
N PHE A 45 -4.13 -8.77 -7.99
CA PHE A 45 -3.42 -8.76 -9.27
C PHE A 45 -2.33 -9.85 -9.29
N ASP A 46 -2.62 -11.02 -8.71
CA ASP A 46 -1.75 -12.21 -8.71
C ASP A 46 -1.24 -12.60 -10.12
N ASP A 47 -2.07 -12.43 -11.16
CA ASP A 47 -1.68 -12.74 -12.55
C ASP A 47 -0.67 -11.74 -13.16
N LYS A 48 -0.57 -10.54 -12.57
CA LYS A 48 0.31 -9.45 -13.03
C LYS A 48 0.91 -8.73 -11.81
N PRO A 49 1.81 -9.38 -11.08
CA PRO A 49 2.38 -8.81 -9.88
C PRO A 49 3.19 -7.55 -10.22
N VAL A 50 3.21 -6.60 -9.28
CA VAL A 50 3.88 -5.31 -9.46
C VAL A 50 5.16 -5.30 -8.65
N TYR A 51 6.27 -4.97 -9.31
CA TYR A 51 7.57 -4.79 -8.67
C TYR A 51 7.80 -3.31 -8.42
N VAL A 52 8.06 -2.95 -7.17
CA VAL A 52 8.31 -1.57 -6.75
C VAL A 52 9.61 -1.53 -5.94
N PRO A 53 10.66 -0.85 -6.41
CA PRO A 53 11.91 -0.74 -5.67
C PRO A 53 11.72 -0.13 -4.28
N LYS A 54 12.60 -0.49 -3.34
CA LYS A 54 12.64 0.11 -2.01
C LYS A 54 12.77 1.63 -2.08
N GLY A 55 11.93 2.34 -1.32
CA GLY A 55 11.91 3.81 -1.27
C GLY A 55 11.06 4.49 -2.35
N GLU A 56 10.58 3.76 -3.36
CA GLU A 56 9.61 4.27 -4.33
C GLU A 56 8.17 4.21 -3.79
N CYS A 57 7.25 4.91 -4.44
CA CYS A 57 5.84 4.93 -4.03
C CYS A 57 5.11 3.66 -4.50
N LEU A 58 4.52 2.93 -3.56
CA LEU A 58 3.62 1.81 -3.86
C LEU A 58 2.37 2.31 -4.60
N PRO A 59 1.84 1.53 -5.55
CA PRO A 59 0.70 1.94 -6.36
C PRO A 59 -0.59 1.95 -5.55
N VAL A 60 -1.29 3.09 -5.56
CA VAL A 60 -2.63 3.25 -4.97
C VAL A 60 -3.76 3.08 -5.99
N PHE A 61 -3.42 2.64 -7.22
CA PHE A 61 -4.34 2.29 -8.30
C PHE A 61 -5.45 3.33 -8.61
N GLY A 62 -5.12 4.61 -8.49
CA GLY A 62 -6.06 5.70 -8.79
C GLY A 62 -7.18 5.88 -7.76
N PHE A 63 -7.01 5.33 -6.55
CA PHE A 63 -7.90 5.62 -5.44
C PHE A 63 -7.97 7.13 -5.18
N LYS A 64 -9.18 7.64 -4.98
CA LYS A 64 -9.41 9.06 -4.72
C LYS A 64 -9.38 9.27 -3.21
N PHE A 65 -8.40 10.04 -2.76
CA PHE A 65 -8.30 10.44 -1.36
C PHE A 65 -9.10 11.73 -1.13
N THR A 66 -9.85 11.73 -0.04
CA THR A 66 -10.67 12.83 0.44
C THR A 66 -9.97 13.50 1.61
N SER A 67 -9.91 14.84 1.57
CA SER A 67 -9.31 15.62 2.64
C SER A 67 -10.01 15.44 3.97
N GLY A 68 -9.23 15.27 5.04
CA GLY A 68 -9.73 15.09 6.39
C GLY A 68 -10.08 13.67 6.80
N GLU A 69 -9.80 12.68 5.95
CA GLU A 69 -10.00 11.26 6.26
C GLU A 69 -8.69 10.55 6.62
N ARG A 70 -8.83 9.45 7.35
CA ARG A 70 -7.73 8.52 7.61
C ARG A 70 -7.84 7.32 6.71
N TYR A 71 -6.70 6.90 6.20
CA TYR A 71 -6.55 5.78 5.29
C TYR A 71 -5.58 4.76 5.87
N ASN A 72 -5.99 3.49 5.80
CA ASN A 72 -5.15 2.34 6.11
C ASN A 72 -4.88 1.58 4.82
N PHE A 73 -3.62 1.32 4.55
CA PHE A 73 -3.13 0.55 3.42
C PHE A 73 -2.64 -0.79 3.91
N ALA A 74 -2.98 -1.86 3.20
CA ALA A 74 -2.39 -3.17 3.37
C ALA A 74 -2.05 -3.72 1.99
N TYR A 75 -0.80 -4.08 1.79
CA TYR A 75 -0.29 -4.68 0.57
C TYR A 75 0.08 -6.13 0.87
N ASP A 76 -0.44 -7.06 0.08
CA ASP A 76 0.03 -8.43 0.09
C ASP A 76 1.29 -8.51 -0.76
N VAL A 77 2.37 -8.94 -0.12
CA VAL A 77 3.69 -9.08 -0.72
C VAL A 77 4.05 -10.55 -0.74
N GLN A 78 4.55 -10.99 -1.89
CA GLN A 78 5.05 -12.33 -2.08
C GLN A 78 6.51 -12.26 -2.51
N SER A 79 7.34 -13.07 -1.89
CA SER A 79 8.73 -13.29 -2.30
C SER A 79 8.82 -14.61 -3.07
N ASP A 80 9.79 -14.74 -3.97
CA ASP A 80 9.97 -15.97 -4.77
C ASP A 80 10.25 -17.22 -3.92
N LYS A 81 10.65 -17.05 -2.66
CA LYS A 81 10.84 -18.14 -1.68
C LYS A 81 9.52 -18.67 -1.08
N SER A 82 8.37 -18.27 -1.61
CA SER A 82 7.02 -18.64 -1.11
C SER A 82 6.70 -18.12 0.29
N GLU A 83 7.46 -17.14 0.78
CA GLU A 83 7.11 -16.38 1.98
C GLU A 83 6.23 -15.21 1.56
N SER A 84 5.04 -15.12 2.16
CA SER A 84 4.16 -13.97 2.01
C SER A 84 4.07 -13.19 3.30
N HIS A 85 4.04 -11.87 3.17
CA HIS A 85 3.91 -10.96 4.28
C HIS A 85 3.03 -9.78 3.89
N LEU A 86 2.54 -9.06 4.90
CA LEU A 86 1.72 -7.88 4.72
C LEU A 86 2.57 -6.64 4.97
N VAL A 87 2.52 -5.69 4.05
CA VAL A 87 3.06 -4.34 4.27
C VAL A 87 1.89 -3.41 4.57
N THR A 88 1.90 -2.79 5.74
CA THR A 88 0.83 -1.90 6.20
C THR A 88 1.32 -0.48 6.36
N ALA A 89 0.44 0.48 6.06
CA ALA A 89 0.72 1.89 6.31
C ALA A 89 -0.56 2.61 6.70
N GLU A 90 -0.40 3.70 7.43
CA GLU A 90 -1.49 4.55 7.87
C GLU A 90 -1.18 6.00 7.49
N LEU A 91 -2.20 6.70 7.00
CA LEU A 91 -2.09 8.09 6.59
C LEU A 91 -3.33 8.86 7.03
N SER A 92 -3.13 10.04 7.62
CA SER A 92 -4.20 11.02 7.80
C SER A 92 -4.07 12.07 6.70
N TYR A 93 -5.06 12.15 5.81
CA TYR A 93 -5.11 13.20 4.80
C TYR A 93 -5.52 14.52 5.46
N PRO A 94 -4.70 15.59 5.39
CA PRO A 94 -5.00 16.84 6.07
C PRO A 94 -6.30 17.44 5.55
N LYS A 95 -7.03 18.14 6.42
CA LYS A 95 -8.10 19.04 5.99
C LYS A 95 -7.41 20.27 5.41
N GLU A 96 -7.80 20.64 4.20
CA GLU A 96 -7.47 21.95 3.62
C GLU A 96 -8.19 23.05 4.41
#